data_AF-A0A373BSV6-F1
#
_entry.id   AF-A0A373BSV6-F1
#
_cell.length_a   1.000
_cell.length_b   1.000
_cell.length_c   1.000
_cell.angle_alpha   90.00
_cell.angle_beta   90.00
_cell.angle_gamma   90.00
#
_symmetry.space_group_name_H-M   'P 1'
#
loop_
_entity.id
_entity.type
_entity.pdbx_description
1 polymer ?
#
loop_
_entity_poly.entity_id
_entity_poly.type
_entity_poly.pdbx_seq_one_letter_code
_entity_poly.pdbx_strand_id
1 'polypeptide(L)'
;LHAHIARQRKDYLHKESRKITNFYDLVCIESLNMKEMSQDSRFGTSVHDNGWGMFTDFLSYKLERAGKKLVRIDKWYPSSKICSCCGKLKKELKLEDRIYSCTCGNQMNRDENAAINICREGLRILGVELETERKIS
;
A
#
# COMPACT_ATOMS: atom_id res chain seq x y z
N LEU A 1 -3.61 29.03 13.57
CA LEU A 1 -2.53 28.04 13.31
C LEU A 1 -3.06 26.68 12.83
N HIS A 2 -3.93 26.01 13.60
CA HIS A 2 -4.45 24.67 13.25
C HIS A 2 -5.12 24.56 11.88
N ALA A 3 -5.96 25.53 11.49
CA ALA A 3 -6.60 25.54 10.17
C ALA A 3 -5.61 25.67 9.00
N HIS A 4 -4.49 26.37 9.19
CA HIS A 4 -3.47 26.53 8.16
C HIS A 4 -2.72 25.21 7.91
N ILE A 5 -2.31 24.53 8.99
CA ILE A 5 -1.66 23.20 8.92
C ILE A 5 -2.58 22.16 8.28
N ALA A 6 -3.87 22.15 8.65
CA ALA A 6 -4.86 21.26 8.06
C ALA A 6 -5.03 21.49 6.56
N ARG A 7 -5.06 22.77 6.12
CA ARG A 7 -5.13 23.13 4.69
C ARG A 7 -3.88 22.71 3.92
N GLN A 8 -2.69 22.93 4.47
CA GLN A 8 -1.43 22.50 3.85
C GLN A 8 -1.39 20.98 3.65
N ARG A 9 -1.80 20.21 4.67
CA ARG A 9 -1.90 18.75 4.54
C ARG A 9 -2.89 18.35 3.46
N LYS A 10 -4.09 18.92 3.47
CA LYS A 10 -5.12 18.62 2.46
C LYS A 10 -4.62 18.92 1.04
N ASP A 11 -3.98 20.07 0.84
CA ASP A 11 -3.39 20.45 -0.45
C ASP A 11 -2.31 19.46 -0.90
N TYR A 12 -1.39 19.09 0.00
CA TYR A 12 -0.37 18.08 -0.27
C TYR A 12 -0.99 16.74 -0.68
N LEU A 13 -1.97 16.23 0.08
CA LEU A 13 -2.64 14.97 -0.24
C LEU A 13 -3.41 15.03 -1.57
N HIS A 14 -4.00 16.18 -1.92
CA HIS A 14 -4.61 16.36 -3.24
C HIS A 14 -3.56 16.32 -4.36
N LYS A 15 -2.40 16.95 -4.17
CA LYS A 15 -1.32 16.94 -5.17
C LYS A 15 -0.77 15.53 -5.37
N GLU A 16 -0.46 14.82 -4.29
CA GLU A 16 0.09 13.47 -4.36
C GLU A 16 -0.89 12.47 -4.98
N SER A 17 -2.15 12.46 -4.53
CA SER A 17 -3.16 11.56 -5.12
C SER A 17 -3.37 11.85 -6.61
N ARG A 18 -3.27 13.13 -7.04
CA ARG A 18 -3.38 13.48 -8.46
C ARG A 18 -2.17 13.01 -9.27
N LYS A 19 -0.96 13.13 -8.73
CA LYS A 19 0.24 12.58 -9.39
C LYS A 19 0.05 11.10 -9.66
N ILE A 20 -0.33 10.32 -8.64
CA ILE A 20 -0.54 8.88 -8.78
C ILE A 20 -1.62 8.57 -9.83
N THR A 21 -2.79 9.23 -9.78
CA THR A 21 -3.85 9.02 -10.78
C THR A 21 -3.39 9.34 -12.20
N ASN A 22 -2.52 10.34 -12.39
CA ASN A 22 -2.02 10.70 -13.71
C ASN A 22 -1.06 9.63 -14.27
N PHE A 23 -0.25 9.00 -13.42
CA PHE A 23 0.79 8.06 -13.85
C PHE A 23 0.31 6.61 -13.97
N TYR A 24 -0.63 6.17 -13.13
CA TYR A 24 -1.03 4.77 -13.05
C TYR A 24 -2.51 4.58 -13.38
N ASP A 25 -2.83 3.54 -14.13
CA ASP A 25 -4.22 3.16 -14.46
C ASP A 25 -4.86 2.25 -13.41
N LEU A 26 -4.03 1.68 -12.55
CA LEU A 26 -4.40 0.77 -11.50
C LEU A 26 -3.51 1.01 -10.28
N VAL A 27 -4.14 1.12 -9.12
CA VAL A 27 -3.46 1.33 -7.85
C VAL A 27 -3.96 0.29 -6.86
N CYS A 28 -3.06 -0.43 -6.21
CA CYS A 28 -3.38 -1.41 -5.17
C CYS A 28 -2.95 -0.85 -3.80
N ILE A 29 -3.83 -0.92 -2.81
CA ILE A 29 -3.55 -0.49 -1.43
C ILE A 29 -4.04 -1.53 -0.43
N GLU A 30 -3.43 -1.56 0.75
CA GLU A 30 -3.96 -2.32 1.89
C GLU A 30 -5.17 -1.61 2.50
N SER A 31 -6.19 -2.38 2.88
CA SER A 31 -7.34 -1.88 3.63
C SER A 31 -6.97 -1.63 5.09
N LEU A 32 -6.20 -0.59 5.41
CA LEU A 32 -5.87 -0.28 6.81
C LEU A 32 -7.15 0.02 7.61
N ASN A 33 -7.43 -0.76 8.67
CA ASN A 33 -8.51 -0.44 9.59
C ASN A 33 -8.07 0.70 10.50
N MET A 34 -8.32 1.93 10.08
CA MET A 34 -7.93 3.17 10.76
C MET A 34 -8.36 3.20 12.24
N LYS A 35 -9.46 2.52 12.60
CA LYS A 35 -9.92 2.42 14.00
C LYS A 35 -8.97 1.61 14.88
N GLU A 36 -8.42 0.51 14.39
CA GLU A 36 -7.50 -0.35 15.16
C GLU A 36 -6.10 0.29 15.28
N MET A 37 -5.62 0.97 14.23
CA MET A 37 -4.33 1.68 14.28
C MET A 37 -4.34 2.86 15.26
N SER A 38 -5.48 3.58 15.36
CA SER A 38 -5.63 4.70 16.30
C SER A 38 -5.64 4.28 17.79
N GLN A 39 -5.85 2.99 18.08
CA GLN A 39 -5.89 2.44 19.44
C GLN A 39 -4.52 1.90 19.90
N ASP A 40 -3.58 1.66 18.99
CA ASP A 40 -2.23 1.24 19.35
C ASP A 40 -1.38 2.50 19.61
N SER A 41 -1.27 2.87 20.89
CA SER A 41 -0.58 4.07 21.42
C SER A 41 0.90 4.21 21.04
N ARG A 42 1.45 3.22 20.31
CA ARG A 42 2.82 3.17 19.79
C ARG A 42 2.94 3.77 18.38
N PHE A 43 1.83 3.95 17.65
CA PHE A 43 1.81 4.70 16.40
C PHE A 43 1.44 6.15 16.71
N GLY A 44 2.26 7.10 16.27
CA GLY A 44 2.12 8.52 16.57
C GLY A 44 0.72 9.06 16.23
N THR A 45 -0.11 9.15 17.27
CA THR A 45 -1.14 10.15 17.56
C THR A 45 -1.90 10.71 16.35
N SER A 46 -3.04 10.10 15.98
CA SER A 46 -4.24 10.65 15.28
C SER A 46 -4.09 11.45 13.97
N VAL A 47 -2.89 11.87 13.62
CA VAL A 47 -2.55 12.85 12.58
C VAL A 47 -2.14 12.12 11.30
N HIS A 48 -1.44 10.99 11.45
CA HIS A 48 -1.15 10.05 10.37
C HIS A 48 -2.44 9.33 9.92
N ASP A 49 -3.28 8.91 10.87
CA ASP A 49 -4.53 8.18 10.58
C ASP A 49 -5.53 9.04 9.78
N ASN A 50 -5.70 10.31 10.19
CA ASN A 50 -6.53 11.27 9.44
C ASN A 50 -5.96 11.59 8.05
N GLY A 51 -4.64 11.49 7.86
CA GLY A 51 -3.99 11.73 6.57
C GLY A 51 -4.20 10.58 5.60
N TRP A 52 -4.07 9.33 6.05
CA TRP A 52 -4.21 8.15 5.21
C TRP A 52 -5.65 7.99 4.70
N GLY A 53 -6.66 8.11 5.58
CA GLY A 53 -8.07 8.05 5.16
C GLY A 53 -8.38 9.06 4.07
N MET A 54 -8.07 10.33 4.32
CA MET A 54 -8.26 11.42 3.36
C MET A 54 -7.52 11.17 2.03
N PHE A 55 -6.28 10.66 2.09
CA PHE A 55 -5.52 10.33 0.89
C PHE A 55 -6.17 9.21 0.07
N THR A 56 -6.62 8.14 0.73
CA THR A 56 -7.30 7.03 0.05
C THR A 56 -8.64 7.44 -0.53
N ASP A 57 -9.38 8.34 0.13
CA ASP A 57 -10.60 8.93 -0.42
C ASP A 57 -10.28 9.74 -1.68
N PHE A 58 -9.20 10.53 -1.63
CA PHE A 58 -8.76 11.35 -2.77
C PHE A 58 -8.32 10.51 -3.95
N LEU A 59 -7.59 9.42 -3.71
CA LEU A 59 -7.25 8.45 -4.73
C LEU A 59 -8.51 7.80 -5.32
N SER A 60 -9.44 7.37 -4.46
CA SER A 60 -10.66 6.67 -4.87
C SER A 60 -11.47 7.47 -5.88
N TYR A 61 -11.88 8.70 -5.54
CA TYR A 61 -12.72 9.48 -6.47
C TYR A 61 -11.94 9.96 -7.70
N LYS A 62 -10.62 10.17 -7.61
CA LYS A 62 -9.83 10.64 -8.78
C LYS A 62 -9.60 9.52 -9.79
N LEU A 63 -9.29 8.32 -9.31
CA LEU A 63 -9.16 7.13 -10.16
C LEU A 63 -10.50 6.83 -10.84
N GLU A 64 -11.60 6.81 -10.07
CA GLU A 64 -12.95 6.62 -10.60
C GLU A 64 -13.29 7.65 -11.69
N ARG A 65 -13.06 8.95 -11.43
CA ARG A 65 -13.30 10.02 -12.42
C ARG A 65 -12.45 9.90 -13.68
N ALA A 66 -11.30 9.24 -13.60
CA ALA A 66 -10.42 9.00 -14.73
C ALA A 66 -10.69 7.65 -15.43
N GLY A 67 -11.69 6.88 -15.00
CA GLY A 67 -11.96 5.53 -15.53
C GLY A 67 -10.90 4.49 -15.12
N LYS A 68 -10.13 4.76 -14.06
CA LYS A 68 -9.00 3.96 -13.56
C LYS A 68 -9.41 3.17 -12.31
N LYS A 69 -8.61 2.15 -11.94
CA LYS A 69 -8.97 1.22 -10.86
C LYS A 69 -8.21 1.48 -9.56
N LEU A 70 -8.93 1.44 -8.44
CA LEU A 70 -8.35 1.33 -7.10
C LEU A 70 -8.74 -0.03 -6.52
N VAL A 71 -7.76 -0.87 -6.18
CA VAL A 71 -7.97 -2.17 -5.55
C VAL A 71 -7.54 -2.09 -4.09
N ARG A 72 -8.43 -2.52 -3.20
CA ARG A 72 -8.13 -2.67 -1.77
C ARG A 72 -7.94 -4.14 -1.46
N ILE A 73 -6.77 -4.50 -0.96
CA ILE A 73 -6.49 -5.87 -0.51
C ILE A 73 -6.79 -6.01 0.98
N ASP A 74 -7.09 -7.23 1.41
CA ASP A 74 -7.39 -7.53 2.81
C ASP A 74 -6.23 -7.18 3.75
N LYS A 75 -6.53 -6.58 4.91
CA LYS A 75 -5.52 -6.17 5.90
C LYS A 75 -4.75 -7.31 6.54
N TRP A 76 -5.31 -8.52 6.54
CA TRP A 76 -4.69 -9.72 7.07
C TRP A 76 -3.86 -10.44 6.01
N TYR A 77 -3.87 -9.98 4.77
CA TYR A 77 -2.96 -10.48 3.75
C TYR A 77 -1.50 -10.27 4.20
N PRO A 78 -0.68 -11.32 4.28
CA PRO A 78 0.65 -11.24 4.89
C PRO A 78 1.70 -10.65 3.92
N SER A 79 1.40 -9.48 3.33
CA SER A 79 2.20 -8.79 2.30
C SER A 79 3.68 -8.65 2.68
N SER A 80 3.95 -8.25 3.92
CA SER A 80 5.31 -8.04 4.43
C SER A 80 6.05 -9.35 4.73
N LYS A 81 5.32 -10.45 4.98
CA LYS A 81 5.87 -11.75 5.36
C LYS A 81 6.03 -12.71 4.19
N ILE A 82 5.30 -12.52 3.10
CA ILE A 82 5.50 -13.29 1.87
C ILE A 82 6.77 -12.80 1.17
N CYS A 83 7.63 -13.71 0.70
CA CYS A 83 8.75 -13.32 -0.13
C CYS A 83 8.26 -12.93 -1.52
N SER A 84 8.49 -11.69 -1.94
CA SER A 84 8.19 -11.23 -3.31
C SER A 84 9.04 -11.92 -4.39
N CYS A 85 10.11 -12.63 -4.03
CA CYS A 85 10.88 -13.42 -5.00
C CYS A 85 10.34 -14.85 -5.15
N CYS A 86 10.14 -15.57 -4.05
CA CYS A 86 9.85 -17.02 -4.09
C CYS A 86 8.48 -17.43 -3.52
N GLY A 87 7.65 -16.47 -3.07
CA GLY A 87 6.32 -16.74 -2.52
C GLY A 87 6.29 -17.38 -1.13
N LYS A 88 7.43 -17.79 -0.56
CA LYS A 88 7.48 -18.42 0.77
C LYS A 88 7.03 -17.45 1.86
N LEU A 89 6.16 -17.93 2.74
CA LEU A 89 5.72 -17.20 3.94
C LEU A 89 6.79 -17.29 5.04
N LYS A 90 7.24 -16.14 5.52
CA LYS A 90 8.12 -16.02 6.68
C LYS A 90 7.30 -16.06 7.97
N LYS A 91 7.60 -17.01 8.87
CA LYS A 91 6.89 -17.16 10.15
C LYS A 91 7.16 -15.98 11.08
N GLU A 92 8.42 -15.60 11.19
CA GLU A 92 8.89 -14.55 12.10
C GLU A 92 9.40 -13.34 11.32
N LEU A 93 8.76 -12.21 11.55
CA LEU A 93 9.16 -10.89 11.05
C LEU A 93 8.59 -9.85 12.01
N LYS A 94 9.46 -9.04 12.60
CA LYS A 94 9.09 -7.98 13.53
C LYS A 94 8.93 -6.65 12.81
N LEU A 95 8.21 -5.72 13.45
CA LEU A 95 8.03 -4.36 12.91
C LEU A 95 9.34 -3.55 12.88
N GLU A 96 10.33 -3.90 13.72
CA GLU A 96 11.66 -3.29 13.70
C GLU A 96 12.54 -3.78 12.54
N ASP A 97 12.20 -4.93 11.94
CA ASP A 97 12.93 -5.47 10.80
C ASP A 97 12.64 -4.63 9.55
N ARG A 98 13.50 -3.66 9.25
CA ARG A 98 13.39 -2.80 8.05
C ARG A 98 13.91 -3.47 6.78
N ILE A 99 14.77 -4.48 6.93
CA ILE A 99 15.30 -5.29 5.82
C ILE A 99 14.61 -6.65 5.82
N TYR A 100 14.00 -6.99 4.69
CA TYR A 100 13.50 -8.33 4.42
C TYR A 100 14.64 -9.20 3.88
N SER A 101 14.87 -10.34 4.52
CA SER A 101 15.82 -11.36 4.06
C SER A 101 15.13 -12.73 4.01
N CYS A 102 15.32 -13.44 2.90
CA CYS A 102 14.73 -14.74 2.61
C CYS A 102 15.80 -15.79 2.29
N THR A 103 15.49 -17.06 2.61
CA THR A 103 16.35 -18.21 2.30
C THR A 103 16.53 -18.47 0.81
N CYS A 104 15.71 -17.86 -0.07
CA CYS A 104 15.93 -17.90 -1.52
C CYS A 104 16.99 -16.89 -2.00
N GLY A 105 17.60 -16.12 -1.10
CA GLY A 105 18.60 -15.09 -1.44
C GLY A 105 18.04 -13.68 -1.63
N ASN A 106 16.72 -13.48 -1.59
CA ASN A 106 16.15 -12.12 -1.69
C ASN A 106 16.48 -11.29 -0.46
N GLN A 107 17.03 -10.09 -0.67
CA GLN A 107 17.33 -9.10 0.37
C GLN A 107 16.93 -7.71 -0.11
N MET A 108 15.96 -7.07 0.57
CA MET A 108 15.46 -5.74 0.17
C MET A 108 14.76 -5.02 1.33
N ASN A 109 14.28 -3.78 1.13
CA ASN A 109 13.46 -3.12 2.13
C ASN A 109 12.14 -3.88 2.36
N ARG A 110 11.71 -4.02 3.62
CA ARG A 110 10.47 -4.73 3.95
C ARG A 110 9.23 -4.11 3.31
N ASP A 111 9.16 -2.78 3.27
CA ASP A 111 8.00 -2.07 2.74
C ASP A 111 7.97 -2.17 1.20
N GLU A 112 9.13 -2.26 0.53
CA GLU A 112 9.21 -2.59 -0.91
C GLU A 112 8.75 -4.02 -1.21
N ASN A 113 9.19 -5.00 -0.41
CA ASN A 113 8.73 -6.38 -0.51
C ASN A 113 7.20 -6.46 -0.35
N ALA A 114 6.65 -5.75 0.64
CA ALA A 114 5.21 -5.65 0.86
C ALA A 114 4.50 -5.02 -0.34
N ALA A 115 5.00 -3.89 -0.87
CA ALA A 115 4.42 -3.20 -2.03
C ALA A 115 4.31 -4.12 -3.27
N ILE A 116 5.33 -4.92 -3.55
CA ILE A 116 5.29 -5.90 -4.64
C ILE A 116 4.17 -6.92 -4.41
N ASN A 117 4.08 -7.47 -3.20
CA ASN A 117 3.06 -8.46 -2.87
C ASN A 117 1.64 -7.87 -2.87
N ILE A 118 1.47 -6.61 -2.48
CA ILE A 118 0.19 -5.89 -2.53
C ILE A 118 -0.25 -5.71 -3.98
N CYS A 119 0.68 -5.30 -4.86
CA CYS A 119 0.41 -5.15 -6.28
C CYS A 119 -0.04 -6.47 -6.89
N ARG A 120 0.71 -7.56 -6.66
CA ARG A 120 0.36 -8.90 -7.17
C ARG A 120 -0.98 -9.40 -6.67
N GLU A 121 -1.27 -9.22 -5.38
CA GLU A 121 -2.56 -9.64 -4.82
C GLU A 121 -3.71 -8.84 -5.44
N GLY A 122 -3.54 -7.53 -5.62
CA GLY A 122 -4.56 -6.71 -6.27
C GLY A 122 -4.78 -7.08 -7.73
N LEU A 123 -3.73 -7.45 -8.46
CA LEU A 123 -3.83 -7.96 -9.83
C LEU A 123 -4.53 -9.32 -9.89
N ARG A 124 -4.20 -10.23 -8.97
CA ARG A 124 -4.87 -11.52 -8.80
C ARG A 124 -6.38 -11.34 -8.55
N ILE A 125 -6.77 -10.41 -7.68
CA ILE A 125 -8.17 -10.08 -7.39
C ILE A 125 -8.91 -9.60 -8.65
N LEU A 126 -8.24 -8.87 -9.54
CA LEU A 126 -8.83 -8.39 -10.79
C LEU A 126 -8.78 -9.40 -11.94
N GLY A 127 -8.12 -10.56 -11.75
CA GLY A 127 -7.91 -11.53 -12.83
C GLY A 127 -6.99 -11.00 -13.95
N VAL A 128 -6.04 -10.11 -13.61
CA VAL A 128 -5.07 -9.55 -14.56
C VAL A 128 -3.71 -10.23 -14.34
N GLU A 129 -3.14 -10.84 -15.38
CA GLU A 129 -1.78 -11.36 -15.38
C GLU A 129 -0.79 -10.30 -15.90
N LEU A 130 0.38 -10.17 -15.26
CA LEU A 130 1.45 -9.32 -15.77
C LEU A 130 2.17 -10.01 -16.93
N GLU A 131 2.45 -9.27 -18.01
CA GLU A 131 3.18 -9.80 -19.17
C GLU A 131 4.57 -10.36 -18.82
N THR A 132 5.17 -9.94 -17.71
CA THR A 132 6.45 -10.49 -17.21
C THR A 132 6.37 -11.96 -16.79
N GLU A 133 5.20 -12.49 -16.47
CA GLU A 133 5.01 -13.92 -16.14
C GLU A 133 4.87 -14.79 -17.41
N ARG A 134 4.52 -14.19 -18.56
CA ARG A 134 4.44 -14.88 -19.86
C ARG A 134 5.79 -15.29 -20.44
N LYS A 135 6.90 -14.74 -19.95
CA LYS A 135 8.26 -15.07 -20.44
C LYS A 135 8.92 -16.22 -19.69
N ILE A 136 8.25 -16.81 -18.69
CA ILE A 136 8.75 -17.96 -17.90
C ILE A 136 7.87 -19.20 -18.12
N SER A 137 6.82 -19.09 -18.94
CA SER A 137 6.01 -20.21 -19.44
C SER A 137 6.49 -20.61 -20.83
#